data_AF-A0A0K8SWA0-F1
#
_entry.id   AF-A0A0K8SWA0-F1
#
_cell.length_a   1.000
_cell.length_b   1.000
_cell.length_c   1.000
_cell.angle_alpha   90.00
_cell.angle_beta   90.00
_cell.angle_gamma   90.00
#
_symmetry.space_group_name_H-M   'P 1'
#
loop_
_entity.id
_entity.type
_entity.pdbx_description
1 polymer ?
#
loop_
_entity_poly.entity_id
_entity_poly.type
_entity_poly.pdbx_seq_one_letter_code
_entity_poly.pdbx_strand_id
1 'polypeptide(L)'
;MNRRIWLLTRMGINKVRGKRVLALVLALVVLYALVFHTSEIELTDRAAQLKEMAKSIKSLNSHSDLWHGRQACRHPNFDVNSPEIMKFVKYEPPMDCKGEKDWVEIKGSRALITQEARRKHGDIECSFTDLIRTNDFATQVGLTTKTHTEYSLESSDFVRVDCVGESGKRWSNIMAGARYDQDIFDRTGWDTLPKGSTKMNVLMFGFDSISRLTFSRKLPKSFEYLTKELGTIILQGYNIVGDGTPQALIPILTGKTELELPDTRRRMGHKATFVNAYPFVWNEYKDAGYVTGYMEDTPSVGIFTYRLKGFDAQPTDHYMRPFYVDAESNYYDKFSKYCLGSVPRHKVMLDYMKHIFRVYKDRPKFVFGFHGEISHDDYNLVGAADDDLREWLEWFKTSGNWMTPSSSL
;
A
#
# COMPACT_ATOMS: atom_id res chain seq x y z
N MET A 1 -29.36 -67.07 31.06
CA MET A 1 -27.94 -67.19 30.63
C MET A 1 -27.87 -66.73 29.17
N ASN A 2 -27.06 -65.81 28.67
CA ASN A 2 -25.81 -65.25 29.18
C ASN A 2 -25.57 -63.88 28.49
N ARG A 3 -25.28 -62.86 29.29
CA ARG A 3 -25.28 -61.42 28.95
C ARG A 3 -23.92 -60.92 28.42
N ARG A 4 -23.22 -61.68 27.56
CA ARG A 4 -21.76 -61.49 27.35
C ARG A 4 -21.23 -61.10 25.96
N ILE A 5 -22.06 -60.86 24.94
CA ILE A 5 -21.52 -60.64 23.56
C ILE A 5 -21.51 -59.16 23.10
N TRP A 6 -22.13 -58.23 23.83
CA TRP A 6 -22.24 -56.82 23.40
C TRP A 6 -21.14 -55.86 23.89
N LEU A 7 -20.10 -56.34 24.60
CA LEU A 7 -19.05 -55.49 25.18
C LEU A 7 -17.73 -55.45 24.39
N LEU A 8 -17.47 -56.40 23.49
CA LEU A 8 -16.15 -56.53 22.84
C LEU A 8 -16.00 -55.73 21.53
N THR A 9 -17.09 -55.47 20.79
CA THR A 9 -17.07 -54.68 19.55
C THR A 9 -17.00 -53.16 19.79
N ARG A 10 -17.58 -52.67 20.89
CA ARG A 10 -17.49 -51.24 21.28
C ARG A 10 -16.11 -50.85 21.82
N MET A 11 -15.41 -51.79 22.48
CA MET A 11 -14.04 -51.59 22.97
C MET A 11 -13.00 -51.56 21.83
N GLY A 12 -13.14 -52.40 20.80
CA GLY A 12 -12.21 -52.43 19.65
C GLY A 12 -12.26 -51.16 18.79
N ILE A 13 -13.47 -50.66 18.51
CA ILE A 13 -13.67 -49.43 17.71
C ILE A 13 -13.18 -48.19 18.46
N ASN A 14 -13.38 -48.12 19.79
CA ASN A 14 -12.82 -47.04 20.63
C ASN A 14 -11.29 -47.11 20.76
N LYS A 15 -10.69 -48.31 20.79
CA LYS A 15 -9.23 -48.48 20.84
C LYS A 15 -8.55 -48.07 19.53
N VAL A 16 -9.16 -48.38 18.37
CA VAL A 16 -8.65 -48.00 17.04
C VAL A 16 -8.82 -46.50 16.81
N ARG A 17 -9.95 -45.90 17.22
CA ARG A 17 -10.12 -44.44 17.26
C ARG A 17 -9.10 -43.78 18.20
N GLY A 18 -8.90 -44.32 19.40
CA GLY A 18 -7.92 -43.82 20.37
C GLY A 18 -6.48 -43.87 19.88
N LYS A 19 -6.06 -44.95 19.21
CA LYS A 19 -4.72 -45.05 18.60
C LYS A 19 -4.53 -44.10 17.41
N ARG A 20 -5.55 -43.90 16.57
CA ARG A 20 -5.49 -42.93 15.46
C ARG A 20 -5.47 -41.49 15.97
N VAL A 21 -6.25 -41.18 17.00
CA VAL A 21 -6.22 -39.87 17.67
C VAL A 21 -4.87 -39.65 18.34
N LEU A 22 -4.31 -40.65 19.03
CA LEU A 22 -2.98 -40.54 19.65
C LEU A 22 -1.87 -40.35 18.60
N ALA A 23 -1.92 -41.05 17.47
CA ALA A 23 -0.98 -40.88 16.38
C ALA A 23 -1.09 -39.48 15.74
N LEU A 24 -2.31 -38.96 15.57
CA LEU A 24 -2.53 -37.60 15.09
C LEU A 24 -2.02 -36.56 16.09
N VAL A 25 -2.26 -36.75 17.39
CA VAL A 25 -1.74 -35.88 18.44
C VAL A 25 -0.21 -35.91 18.46
N LEU A 26 0.41 -37.09 18.40
CA LEU A 26 1.88 -37.21 18.33
C LEU A 26 2.45 -36.56 17.07
N ALA A 27 1.81 -36.74 15.91
CA ALA A 27 2.21 -36.07 14.67
C ALA A 27 2.12 -34.54 14.80
N LEU A 28 1.04 -34.02 15.40
CA LEU A 28 0.89 -32.59 15.66
C LEU A 28 1.93 -32.07 16.65
N VAL A 29 2.28 -32.85 17.68
CA VAL A 29 3.33 -32.48 18.66
C VAL A 29 4.71 -32.46 18.00
N VAL A 30 5.04 -33.46 17.17
CA VAL A 30 6.31 -33.48 16.42
C VAL A 30 6.38 -32.31 15.44
N LEU A 31 5.29 -32.03 14.72
CA LEU A 31 5.22 -30.93 13.77
C LEU A 31 5.33 -29.58 14.48
N TYR A 32 4.69 -29.42 15.63
CA TYR A 32 4.85 -28.26 16.51
C TYR A 32 6.30 -28.11 17.00
N ALA A 33 6.93 -29.19 17.46
CA ALA A 33 8.32 -29.18 17.92
C ALA A 33 9.30 -28.83 16.79
N LEU A 34 9.09 -29.33 15.58
CA LEU A 34 9.90 -28.99 14.41
C LEU A 34 9.77 -27.51 14.04
N VAL A 35 8.55 -26.97 13.98
CA VAL A 35 8.31 -25.54 13.70
C VAL A 35 8.90 -24.65 14.82
N PHE A 36 8.80 -25.09 16.07
CA PHE A 36 9.38 -24.37 17.21
C PHE A 36 10.91 -24.37 17.17
N HIS A 37 11.53 -25.50 16.83
CA HIS A 37 12.97 -25.63 16.75
C HIS A 37 13.56 -24.85 15.56
N THR A 38 12.95 -24.92 14.38
CA THR A 38 13.39 -24.15 13.21
C THR A 38 13.32 -22.65 13.47
N SER A 39 12.28 -22.16 14.15
CA SER A 39 12.17 -20.75 14.51
C SER A 39 13.20 -20.28 15.54
N GLU A 40 13.59 -21.11 16.52
CA GLU A 40 14.72 -20.80 17.43
C GLU A 40 16.05 -20.68 16.69
N ILE A 41 16.32 -21.64 15.80
CA ILE A 41 17.53 -21.65 14.97
C ILE A 41 17.59 -20.36 14.14
N GLU A 42 16.48 -19.97 13.52
CA GLU A 42 16.42 -18.79 12.66
C GLU A 42 16.63 -17.47 13.43
N LEU A 43 16.09 -17.33 14.64
CA LEU A 43 16.36 -16.16 15.49
C LEU A 43 17.82 -16.09 15.93
N THR A 44 18.40 -17.23 16.31
CA THR A 44 19.82 -17.34 16.68
C THR A 44 20.73 -16.98 15.51
N ASP A 45 20.37 -17.42 14.31
CA ASP A 45 21.09 -17.14 13.06
C ASP A 45 21.09 -15.64 12.74
N ARG A 46 19.95 -14.95 12.88
CA ARG A 46 19.88 -13.49 12.67
C ARG A 46 20.84 -12.72 13.58
N ALA A 47 20.89 -13.07 14.87
CA ALA A 47 21.80 -12.42 15.82
C ALA A 47 23.28 -12.71 15.49
N ALA A 48 23.59 -13.92 15.07
CA ALA A 48 24.92 -14.30 14.62
C ALA A 48 25.33 -13.52 13.35
N GLN A 49 24.44 -13.44 12.36
CA GLN A 49 24.65 -12.72 11.11
C GLN A 49 24.93 -11.23 11.35
N LEU A 50 24.14 -10.55 12.19
CA LEU A 50 24.40 -9.15 12.57
C LEU A 50 25.76 -8.96 13.23
N LYS A 51 26.17 -9.89 14.11
CA LYS A 51 27.47 -9.86 14.76
C LYS A 51 28.61 -10.06 13.77
N GLU A 52 28.44 -10.91 12.77
CA GLU A 52 29.40 -11.13 11.69
C GLU A 52 29.50 -9.91 10.78
N MET A 53 28.37 -9.34 10.35
CA MET A 53 28.33 -8.09 9.57
C MET A 53 29.02 -6.94 10.30
N ALA A 54 28.77 -6.77 11.60
CA ALA A 54 29.43 -5.74 12.41
C ALA A 54 30.96 -5.94 12.48
N LYS A 55 31.44 -7.19 12.57
CA LYS A 55 32.88 -7.49 12.51
C LYS A 55 33.45 -7.15 11.14
N SER A 56 32.77 -7.52 10.06
CA SER A 56 33.20 -7.22 8.68
C SER A 56 33.27 -5.72 8.42
N ILE A 57 32.26 -4.93 8.84
CA ILE A 57 32.28 -3.47 8.73
C ILE A 57 33.45 -2.86 9.51
N LYS A 58 33.70 -3.32 10.74
CA LYS A 58 34.84 -2.85 11.55
C LYS A 58 36.18 -3.18 10.91
N SER A 59 36.32 -4.37 10.32
CA SER A 59 37.51 -4.79 9.58
C SER A 59 37.70 -4.02 8.28
N LEU A 60 36.62 -3.62 7.60
CA LEU A 60 36.67 -2.82 6.37
C LEU A 60 37.13 -1.38 6.68
N ASN A 61 36.63 -0.79 7.76
CA ASN A 61 37.04 0.56 8.18
C ASN A 61 38.52 0.66 8.61
N SER A 62 39.12 -0.42 9.10
CA SER A 62 40.56 -0.44 9.44
C SER A 62 41.49 -0.57 8.22
N HIS A 63 40.92 -0.80 7.02
CA HIS A 63 41.64 -0.95 5.76
C HIS A 63 41.31 0.20 4.79
N SER A 64 41.00 1.40 5.31
CA SER A 64 40.63 2.59 4.53
C SER A 64 41.62 2.96 3.42
N ASP A 65 42.89 2.59 3.58
CA ASP A 65 43.96 2.84 2.60
C ASP A 65 43.84 1.99 1.31
N LEU A 66 43.06 0.90 1.33
CA LEU A 66 42.80 0.05 0.15
C LEU A 66 41.76 0.64 -0.82
N TRP A 67 41.04 1.71 -0.44
CA TRP A 67 39.96 2.29 -1.25
C TRP A 67 40.40 3.44 -2.15
N HIS A 68 41.70 3.77 -2.19
CA HIS A 68 42.25 4.65 -3.23
C HIS A 68 42.31 3.90 -4.59
N GLY A 69 41.14 3.71 -5.22
CA GLY A 69 41.03 3.55 -6.66
C GLY A 69 40.91 2.14 -7.27
N ARG A 70 40.50 1.08 -6.55
CA ARG A 70 40.43 -0.28 -7.15
C ARG A 70 39.10 -1.02 -7.16
N GLN A 71 38.06 -0.58 -6.48
CA GLN A 71 36.73 -1.21 -6.61
C GLN A 71 35.60 -0.18 -6.56
N ALA A 72 35.62 0.78 -7.49
CA ALA A 72 34.43 1.57 -7.77
C ALA A 72 33.43 0.65 -8.50
N CYS A 73 32.24 0.45 -7.93
CA CYS A 73 31.10 -0.08 -8.68
C CYS A 73 30.88 0.82 -9.89
N ARG A 74 31.37 0.41 -11.06
CA ARG A 74 31.14 1.13 -12.30
C ARG A 74 29.70 0.89 -12.69
N HIS A 75 28.85 1.90 -12.44
CA HIS A 75 27.47 1.83 -12.83
C HIS A 75 27.40 1.65 -14.36
N PRO A 76 26.76 0.58 -14.87
CA PRO A 76 26.63 0.39 -16.29
C PRO A 76 25.80 1.53 -16.89
N ASN A 77 26.25 2.04 -18.04
CA ASN A 77 25.47 2.99 -18.84
C ASN A 77 24.75 2.20 -19.94
N PHE A 78 23.46 1.98 -19.76
CA PHE A 78 22.63 1.24 -20.71
C PHE A 78 21.88 2.22 -21.62
N ASP A 79 21.82 1.90 -22.91
CA ASP A 79 20.90 2.53 -23.82
C ASP A 79 19.46 2.21 -23.38
N VAL A 80 18.66 3.26 -23.23
CA VAL A 80 17.25 3.17 -22.85
C VAL A 80 16.48 2.29 -23.83
N ASN A 81 16.79 2.39 -25.13
CA ASN A 81 16.05 1.74 -26.21
C ASN A 81 16.90 0.68 -26.94
N SER A 82 17.74 -0.04 -26.21
CA SER A 82 18.61 -1.07 -26.81
C SER A 82 17.78 -2.09 -27.64
N PRO A 83 18.28 -2.56 -28.80
CA PRO A 83 17.54 -3.53 -29.62
C PRO A 83 17.18 -4.83 -28.90
N GLU A 84 17.93 -5.21 -27.87
CA GLU A 84 17.68 -6.41 -27.05
C GLU A 84 16.44 -6.23 -26.18
N ILE A 85 16.31 -5.09 -25.48
CA ILE A 85 15.18 -4.85 -24.58
C ILE A 85 13.90 -4.51 -25.36
N MET A 86 14.02 -3.80 -26.48
CA MET A 86 12.87 -3.35 -27.26
C MET A 86 12.04 -4.49 -27.85
N LYS A 87 12.60 -5.71 -27.97
CA LYS A 87 11.87 -6.92 -28.34
C LYS A 87 10.77 -7.31 -27.36
N PHE A 88 10.89 -6.88 -26.10
CA PHE A 88 9.96 -7.21 -25.03
C PHE A 88 9.02 -6.04 -24.70
N VAL A 89 9.33 -4.84 -25.19
CA VAL A 89 8.53 -3.63 -24.97
C VAL A 89 7.32 -3.65 -25.89
N LYS A 90 6.13 -3.56 -25.30
CA LYS A 90 4.85 -3.51 -26.00
C LYS A 90 4.12 -2.23 -25.61
N TYR A 91 3.33 -1.69 -26.54
CA TYR A 91 2.42 -0.60 -26.23
C TYR A 91 1.17 -1.16 -25.54
N GLU A 92 0.75 -0.52 -24.46
CA GLU A 92 -0.50 -0.82 -23.76
C GLU A 92 -1.36 0.45 -23.80
N PRO A 93 -2.61 0.38 -24.30
CA PRO A 93 -3.48 1.55 -24.35
C PRO A 93 -3.94 1.96 -22.94
N PRO A 94 -4.41 3.21 -22.77
CA PRO A 94 -5.08 3.62 -21.54
C PRO A 94 -6.22 2.68 -21.15
N MET A 95 -6.44 2.52 -19.84
CA MET A 95 -7.48 1.63 -19.32
C MET A 95 -8.89 2.12 -19.71
N ASP A 96 -9.63 1.29 -20.44
CA ASP A 96 -11.01 1.57 -20.87
C ASP A 96 -12.04 1.00 -19.87
N CYS A 97 -12.48 1.83 -18.93
CA CYS A 97 -13.50 1.47 -17.95
C CYS A 97 -14.91 1.63 -18.53
N LYS A 98 -15.36 0.56 -19.20
CA LYS A 98 -16.68 0.50 -19.83
C LYS A 98 -17.80 0.67 -18.81
N GLY A 99 -18.78 1.49 -19.16
CA GLY A 99 -19.98 1.67 -18.37
C GLY A 99 -20.51 3.09 -18.43
N GLU A 100 -21.57 3.32 -17.66
CA GLU A 100 -22.00 4.67 -17.34
C GLU A 100 -21.03 5.28 -16.32
N LYS A 101 -20.88 6.60 -16.32
CA LYS A 101 -20.17 7.30 -15.25
C LYS A 101 -20.79 7.00 -13.89
N ASP A 102 -19.94 6.98 -12.86
CA ASP A 102 -20.35 6.77 -11.49
C ASP A 102 -21.36 7.82 -11.02
N TRP A 103 -22.38 7.37 -10.29
CA TRP A 103 -23.45 8.26 -9.83
C TRP A 103 -23.01 9.20 -8.72
N VAL A 104 -21.92 8.86 -8.05
CA VAL A 104 -21.33 9.65 -6.96
C VAL A 104 -19.89 9.99 -7.31
N GLU A 105 -19.50 11.24 -7.03
CA GLU A 105 -18.13 11.74 -7.16
C GLU A 105 -17.58 12.12 -5.77
N ILE A 106 -16.31 11.83 -5.51
CA ILE A 106 -15.63 12.28 -4.29
C ILE A 106 -14.86 13.57 -4.53
N LYS A 107 -15.03 14.54 -3.63
CA LYS A 107 -14.26 15.78 -3.59
C LYS A 107 -13.77 16.09 -2.18
N GLY A 108 -12.57 15.60 -1.87
CA GLY A 108 -11.96 15.79 -0.55
C GLY A 108 -12.67 14.88 0.46
N SER A 109 -13.37 15.50 1.41
CA SER A 109 -14.18 14.81 2.42
C SER A 109 -15.66 14.71 2.07
N ARG A 110 -16.09 15.05 0.84
CA ARG A 110 -17.50 15.01 0.44
C ARG A 110 -17.74 14.02 -0.69
N ALA A 111 -18.76 13.19 -0.55
CA ALA A 111 -19.31 12.34 -1.58
C ALA A 111 -20.59 12.97 -2.13
N LEU A 112 -20.60 13.29 -3.42
CA LEU A 112 -21.64 14.10 -4.06
C LEU A 112 -22.40 13.27 -5.09
N ILE A 113 -23.73 13.21 -5.01
CA ILE A 113 -24.55 12.62 -6.07
C ILE A 113 -24.52 13.56 -7.28
N THR A 114 -24.01 13.05 -8.41
CA THR A 114 -23.70 13.87 -9.58
C THR A 114 -24.97 14.37 -10.26
N GLN A 115 -24.90 15.59 -10.82
CA GLN A 115 -25.99 16.16 -11.62
C GLN A 115 -26.20 15.37 -12.92
N GLU A 116 -25.14 14.76 -13.46
CA GLU A 116 -25.22 13.89 -14.64
C GLU A 116 -26.11 12.67 -14.35
N ALA A 117 -25.92 12.01 -13.19
CA ALA A 117 -26.75 10.89 -12.78
C ALA A 117 -28.21 11.29 -12.57
N ARG A 118 -28.49 12.41 -11.88
CA ARG A 118 -29.87 12.89 -11.68
C ARG A 118 -30.60 13.19 -12.98
N ARG A 119 -29.93 13.84 -13.94
CA ARG A 119 -30.51 14.12 -15.25
C ARG A 119 -30.93 12.85 -15.98
N LYS A 120 -30.23 11.74 -15.72
CA LYS A 120 -30.45 10.46 -16.40
C LYS A 120 -31.43 9.55 -15.65
N HIS A 121 -31.42 9.57 -14.31
CA HIS A 121 -32.17 8.61 -13.47
C HIS A 121 -33.22 9.25 -12.57
N GLY A 122 -33.48 10.55 -12.71
CA GLY A 122 -34.47 11.28 -11.91
C GLY A 122 -33.97 11.61 -10.51
N ASP A 123 -34.88 11.59 -9.54
CA ASP A 123 -34.50 11.65 -8.13
C ASP A 123 -33.68 10.40 -7.74
N ILE A 124 -32.64 10.59 -6.94
CA ILE A 124 -31.71 9.54 -6.54
C ILE A 124 -31.55 9.59 -5.02
N GLU A 125 -31.94 8.50 -4.35
CA GLU A 125 -31.59 8.24 -2.95
C GLU A 125 -30.35 7.35 -2.92
N CYS A 126 -29.31 7.77 -2.19
CA CYS A 126 -28.12 6.95 -1.94
C CYS A 126 -27.99 6.63 -0.45
N SER A 127 -27.58 5.40 -0.17
CA SER A 127 -27.16 4.92 1.15
C SER A 127 -25.64 4.87 1.18
N PHE A 128 -25.04 5.59 2.12
CA PHE A 128 -23.61 5.69 2.35
C PHE A 128 -23.26 4.93 3.63
N THR A 129 -22.55 3.82 3.53
CA THR A 129 -22.16 2.99 4.67
C THR A 129 -20.67 3.07 4.91
N ASP A 130 -20.28 3.60 6.07
CA ASP A 130 -18.87 3.72 6.43
C ASP A 130 -18.17 2.35 6.43
N LEU A 131 -16.91 2.33 5.99
CA LEU A 131 -16.09 1.13 6.04
C LEU A 131 -15.03 1.28 7.15
N ILE A 132 -15.10 0.42 8.16
CA ILE A 132 -14.25 0.51 9.36
C ILE A 132 -13.22 -0.62 9.36
N ARG A 133 -11.96 -0.26 9.64
CA ARG A 133 -10.86 -1.23 9.78
C ARG A 133 -11.03 -2.00 11.10
N THR A 134 -11.11 -3.33 11.02
CA THR A 134 -11.03 -4.20 12.21
C THR A 134 -9.58 -4.59 12.49
N ASN A 135 -8.85 -4.99 11.45
CA ASN A 135 -7.41 -5.23 11.45
C ASN A 135 -6.90 -5.13 9.99
N ASP A 136 -5.63 -5.45 9.75
CA ASP A 136 -5.05 -5.40 8.40
C ASP A 136 -5.61 -6.41 7.39
N PHE A 137 -6.42 -7.38 7.83
CA PHE A 137 -6.94 -8.44 6.97
C PHE A 137 -8.47 -8.43 6.89
N ALA A 138 -9.14 -7.53 7.63
CA ALA A 138 -10.59 -7.51 7.70
C ALA A 138 -11.14 -6.10 7.94
N THR A 139 -12.30 -5.86 7.33
CA THR A 139 -13.12 -4.67 7.49
C THR A 139 -14.49 -5.05 8.03
N GLN A 140 -15.17 -4.07 8.60
CA GLN A 140 -16.57 -4.18 9.00
C GLN A 140 -17.33 -2.94 8.54
N VAL A 141 -18.64 -3.07 8.39
CA VAL A 141 -19.52 -1.94 8.06
C VAL A 141 -19.79 -1.10 9.32
N GLY A 142 -19.78 0.22 9.15
CA GLY A 142 -20.12 1.22 10.15
C GLY A 142 -21.56 1.73 10.00
N LEU A 143 -21.77 3.02 10.27
CA LEU A 143 -23.07 3.65 10.16
C LEU A 143 -23.48 3.81 8.70
N THR A 144 -24.77 3.62 8.42
CA THR A 144 -25.38 3.92 7.12
C THR A 144 -26.17 5.21 7.19
N THR A 145 -25.86 6.16 6.31
CA THR A 145 -26.58 7.43 6.15
C THR A 145 -27.26 7.46 4.79
N LYS A 146 -28.54 7.81 4.76
CA LYS A 146 -29.31 8.01 3.53
C LYS A 146 -29.45 9.48 3.20
N THR A 147 -29.31 9.82 1.93
CA THR A 147 -29.39 11.21 1.47
C THR A 147 -29.76 11.25 -0.01
N HIS A 148 -30.42 12.33 -0.38
CA HIS A 148 -30.71 12.65 -1.77
C HIS A 148 -29.70 13.63 -2.34
N THR A 149 -28.63 14.03 -1.63
CA THR A 149 -27.68 15.07 -2.10
C THR A 149 -26.23 14.63 -1.98
N GLU A 150 -25.75 14.54 -0.77
CA GLU A 150 -24.34 14.34 -0.46
C GLU A 150 -24.14 13.75 0.92
N TYR A 151 -22.94 13.21 1.13
CA TYR A 151 -22.46 12.63 2.37
C TYR A 151 -21.08 13.19 2.73
N SER A 152 -20.87 13.53 4.00
CA SER A 152 -19.57 13.94 4.54
C SER A 152 -18.84 12.73 5.12
N LEU A 153 -17.60 12.53 4.69
CA LEU A 153 -16.67 11.55 5.22
C LEU A 153 -16.10 12.08 6.53
N GLU A 154 -16.57 11.56 7.65
CA GLU A 154 -16.12 11.92 9.00
C GLU A 154 -15.62 10.70 9.77
N SER A 155 -16.36 9.59 9.76
CA SER A 155 -15.97 8.35 10.45
C SER A 155 -14.90 7.53 9.72
N SER A 156 -14.86 7.62 8.39
CA SER A 156 -13.98 6.83 7.54
C SER A 156 -13.64 7.55 6.26
N ASP A 157 -12.45 7.25 5.75
CA ASP A 157 -11.99 7.66 4.41
C ASP A 157 -12.78 6.93 3.30
N PHE A 158 -13.43 5.82 3.63
CA PHE A 158 -14.02 4.91 2.65
C PHE A 158 -15.48 4.62 2.97
N VAL A 159 -16.29 4.57 1.91
CA VAL A 159 -17.73 4.40 2.02
C VAL A 159 -18.24 3.48 0.93
N ARG A 160 -19.05 2.49 1.31
CA ARG A 160 -19.86 1.72 0.37
C ARG A 160 -21.10 2.52 0.03
N VAL A 161 -21.40 2.63 -1.25
CA VAL A 161 -22.51 3.44 -1.74
C VAL A 161 -23.47 2.57 -2.53
N ASP A 162 -24.74 2.61 -2.16
CA ASP A 162 -25.84 1.98 -2.87
C ASP A 162 -26.90 3.02 -3.18
N CYS A 163 -27.16 3.27 -4.46
CA CYS A 163 -28.09 4.28 -4.93
C CYS A 163 -29.26 3.65 -5.69
N VAL A 164 -30.43 4.27 -5.57
CA VAL A 164 -31.64 3.91 -6.32
C VAL A 164 -32.20 5.18 -6.97
N GLY A 165 -32.35 5.13 -8.29
CA GLY A 165 -33.00 6.20 -9.07
C GLY A 165 -34.52 6.03 -9.11
N GLU A 166 -35.22 7.04 -9.60
CA GLU A 166 -36.68 7.12 -9.67
C GLU A 166 -37.31 5.94 -10.44
N SER A 167 -36.65 5.48 -11.50
CA SER A 167 -37.07 4.31 -12.28
C SER A 167 -36.86 2.96 -11.58
N GLY A 168 -36.28 2.94 -10.38
CA GLY A 168 -35.86 1.74 -9.67
C GLY A 168 -34.50 1.19 -10.11
N LYS A 169 -33.83 1.82 -11.10
CA LYS A 169 -32.46 1.47 -11.50
C LYS A 169 -31.52 1.66 -10.30
N ARG A 170 -30.58 0.73 -10.14
CA ARG A 170 -29.61 0.74 -9.04
C ARG A 170 -28.20 0.97 -9.55
N TRP A 171 -27.38 1.63 -8.74
CA TRP A 171 -25.94 1.74 -8.90
C TRP A 171 -25.28 1.50 -7.54
N SER A 172 -24.17 0.78 -7.52
CA SER A 172 -23.44 0.49 -6.29
C SER A 172 -21.94 0.49 -6.54
N ASN A 173 -21.17 1.12 -5.65
CA ASN A 173 -19.71 1.10 -5.71
C ASN A 173 -19.12 1.31 -4.30
N ILE A 174 -17.80 1.19 -4.17
CA ILE A 174 -17.03 1.67 -3.01
C ILE A 174 -16.22 2.89 -3.43
N MET A 175 -16.21 3.92 -2.59
CA MET A 175 -15.59 5.20 -2.90
C MET A 175 -14.52 5.54 -1.87
N ALA A 176 -13.43 6.21 -2.31
CA ALA A 176 -12.32 6.65 -1.46
C ALA A 176 -12.19 8.17 -1.48
N GLY A 177 -12.22 8.77 -0.28
CA GLY A 177 -11.92 10.18 -0.04
C GLY A 177 -11.12 10.36 1.24
N ALA A 178 -10.70 11.58 1.55
CA ALA A 178 -10.03 11.83 2.82
C ALA A 178 -11.07 12.36 3.80
N ARG A 179 -11.31 11.65 4.90
CA ARG A 179 -12.24 12.13 5.92
C ARG A 179 -11.70 13.41 6.56
N TYR A 180 -12.61 14.30 6.93
CA TYR A 180 -12.27 15.40 7.81
C TYR A 180 -12.27 14.92 9.25
N ASP A 181 -11.16 15.10 9.94
CA ASP A 181 -10.95 14.61 11.30
C ASP A 181 -10.42 15.76 12.14
N GLN A 182 -11.20 16.18 13.13
CA GLN A 182 -10.86 17.33 13.96
C GLN A 182 -9.60 17.08 14.78
N ASP A 183 -9.38 15.86 15.27
CA ASP A 183 -8.22 15.51 16.08
C ASP A 183 -6.93 15.59 15.25
N ILE A 184 -6.99 15.18 13.97
CA ILE A 184 -5.88 15.38 13.02
C ILE A 184 -5.65 16.88 12.80
N PHE A 185 -6.72 17.66 12.62
CA PHE A 185 -6.59 19.09 12.37
C PHE A 185 -5.99 19.85 13.55
N ASP A 186 -6.35 19.49 14.77
CA ASP A 186 -5.89 20.15 16.00
C ASP A 186 -4.44 19.80 16.34
N ARG A 187 -3.99 18.56 16.08
CA ARG A 187 -2.61 18.16 16.36
C ARG A 187 -1.58 18.58 15.31
N THR A 188 -2.02 19.06 14.13
CA THR A 188 -1.15 19.34 12.98
C THR A 188 -1.05 20.84 12.69
N GLY A 189 0.08 21.32 12.20
CA GLY A 189 0.24 22.74 11.86
C GLY A 189 1.65 23.11 11.42
N TRP A 190 1.78 24.15 10.60
CA TRP A 190 3.10 24.66 10.21
C TRP A 190 3.84 25.33 11.37
N ASP A 191 3.09 25.75 12.39
CA ASP A 191 3.54 26.35 13.64
C ASP A 191 4.00 25.31 14.67
N THR A 192 3.54 24.06 14.57
CA THR A 192 3.96 22.96 15.45
C THR A 192 5.32 22.36 15.04
N LEU A 193 5.81 22.68 13.84
CA LEU A 193 7.03 22.10 13.31
C LEU A 193 8.27 22.54 14.10
N PRO A 194 9.29 21.65 14.23
CA PRO A 194 10.56 22.02 14.86
C PRO A 194 11.21 23.26 14.24
N LYS A 195 11.89 24.06 15.06
CA LYS A 195 12.65 25.23 14.59
C LYS A 195 13.69 24.80 13.56
N GLY A 196 13.76 25.53 12.43
CA GLY A 196 14.66 25.20 11.32
C GLY A 196 14.12 24.16 10.33
N SER A 197 12.87 23.69 10.51
CA SER A 197 12.19 22.88 9.49
C SER A 197 12.14 23.58 8.14
N THR A 198 12.28 22.81 7.06
CA THR A 198 12.16 23.28 5.66
C THR A 198 10.74 23.71 5.30
N LYS A 199 9.74 23.39 6.14
CA LYS A 199 8.32 23.70 5.94
C LYS A 199 7.82 23.26 4.55
N MET A 200 8.07 21.99 4.22
CA MET A 200 7.62 21.38 2.96
C MET A 200 6.69 20.20 3.22
N ASN A 201 5.77 19.98 2.27
CA ASN A 201 5.07 18.71 2.15
C ASN A 201 6.01 17.67 1.56
N VAL A 202 5.78 16.40 1.89
CA VAL A 202 6.52 15.26 1.38
C VAL A 202 5.54 14.28 0.77
N LEU A 203 5.71 14.00 -0.52
CA LEU A 203 4.95 13.01 -1.26
C LEU A 203 5.92 12.02 -1.88
N MET A 204 5.84 10.77 -1.45
CA MET A 204 6.64 9.68 -1.97
C MET A 204 5.70 8.75 -2.73
N PHE A 205 5.92 8.61 -4.04
CA PHE A 205 5.12 7.72 -4.88
C PHE A 205 6.03 6.83 -5.72
N GLY A 206 5.74 5.53 -5.76
CA GLY A 206 6.53 4.55 -6.50
C GLY A 206 5.66 3.49 -7.17
N PHE A 207 6.23 2.84 -8.19
CA PHE A 207 5.68 1.67 -8.85
C PHE A 207 6.52 0.44 -8.49
N ASP A 208 5.85 -0.68 -8.21
CA ASP A 208 6.53 -1.94 -7.92
C ASP A 208 7.20 -2.53 -9.18
N SER A 209 8.35 -3.18 -9.01
CA SER A 209 9.10 -3.84 -10.09
C SER A 209 9.52 -2.95 -11.28
N ILE A 210 9.52 -1.62 -11.12
CA ILE A 210 9.92 -0.68 -12.19
C ILE A 210 11.34 -0.15 -12.00
N SER A 211 12.21 -0.40 -12.98
CA SER A 211 13.53 0.24 -13.07
C SER A 211 13.47 1.68 -13.60
N ARG A 212 14.50 2.49 -13.36
CA ARG A 212 14.65 3.83 -13.95
C ARG A 212 14.47 3.85 -15.47
N LEU A 213 15.05 2.86 -16.17
CA LEU A 213 14.98 2.76 -17.63
C LEU A 213 13.58 2.32 -18.10
N THR A 214 12.93 1.45 -17.35
CA THR A 214 11.54 1.06 -17.62
C THR A 214 10.62 2.26 -17.44
N PHE A 215 10.78 3.04 -16.36
CA PHE A 215 10.00 4.24 -16.13
C PHE A 215 10.11 5.21 -17.31
N SER A 216 11.33 5.54 -17.76
CA SER A 216 11.53 6.47 -18.89
C SER A 216 10.94 5.95 -20.21
N ARG A 217 10.91 4.64 -20.44
CA ARG A 217 10.34 4.04 -21.66
C ARG A 217 8.82 3.94 -21.63
N LYS A 218 8.26 3.55 -20.48
CA LYS A 218 6.85 3.17 -20.35
C LYS A 218 5.96 4.31 -19.88
N LEU A 219 6.53 5.30 -19.20
CA LEU A 219 5.86 6.51 -18.75
C LEU A 219 6.52 7.76 -19.36
N PRO A 220 6.70 7.84 -20.70
CA PRO A 220 7.49 8.89 -21.33
C PRO A 220 6.90 10.30 -21.10
N LYS A 221 5.57 10.47 -21.08
CA LYS A 221 4.94 11.77 -20.86
C LYS A 221 5.17 12.25 -19.42
N SER A 222 5.00 11.35 -18.46
CA SER A 222 5.28 11.63 -17.04
C SER A 222 6.75 11.91 -16.79
N PHE A 223 7.65 11.14 -17.42
CA PHE A 223 9.09 11.33 -17.32
C PHE A 223 9.54 12.67 -17.93
N GLU A 224 9.00 13.03 -19.10
CA GLU A 224 9.24 14.34 -19.71
C GLU A 224 8.75 15.48 -18.81
N TYR A 225 7.56 15.36 -18.24
CA TYR A 225 7.02 16.35 -17.32
C TYR A 225 7.89 16.52 -16.06
N LEU A 226 8.30 15.42 -15.42
CA LEU A 226 9.20 15.44 -14.27
C LEU A 226 10.52 16.14 -14.57
N THR A 227 11.10 15.89 -15.74
CA THR A 227 12.46 16.35 -16.07
C THR A 227 12.48 17.76 -16.65
N LYS A 228 11.56 18.08 -17.57
CA LYS A 228 11.52 19.37 -18.27
C LYS A 228 10.66 20.41 -17.58
N GLU A 229 9.52 20.01 -17.02
CA GLU A 229 8.53 20.96 -16.46
C GLU A 229 8.68 21.17 -14.95
N LEU A 230 9.09 20.14 -14.22
CA LEU A 230 9.29 20.20 -12.76
C LEU A 230 10.77 20.35 -12.36
N GLY A 231 11.71 20.14 -13.30
CA GLY A 231 13.15 20.28 -13.04
C GLY A 231 13.67 19.29 -12.00
N THR A 232 13.08 18.10 -11.92
CA THR A 232 13.45 17.09 -10.91
C THR A 232 14.87 16.55 -11.11
N ILE A 233 15.48 16.10 -10.02
CA ILE A 233 16.80 15.48 -10.03
C ILE A 233 16.63 13.96 -10.18
N ILE A 234 17.27 13.38 -11.19
CA ILE A 234 17.33 11.93 -11.38
C ILE A 234 18.53 11.36 -10.62
N LEU A 235 18.27 10.53 -9.62
CA LEU A 235 19.30 9.81 -8.89
C LEU A 235 19.77 8.59 -9.70
N GLN A 236 20.71 8.79 -10.62
CA GLN A 236 21.14 7.75 -11.57
C GLN A 236 21.83 6.54 -10.92
N GLY A 237 22.46 6.73 -9.76
CA GLY A 237 23.15 5.67 -9.00
C GLY A 237 22.36 5.09 -7.83
N TYR A 238 21.09 5.51 -7.65
CA TYR A 238 20.23 4.97 -6.60
C TYR A 238 19.91 3.50 -6.88
N ASN A 239 20.02 2.65 -5.86
CA ASN A 239 19.80 1.21 -5.97
C ASN A 239 19.09 0.67 -4.74
N ILE A 240 18.39 -0.46 -4.93
CA ILE A 240 17.77 -1.23 -3.85
C ILE A 240 18.83 -1.90 -3.00
N VAL A 241 18.50 -2.17 -1.74
CA VAL A 241 19.39 -2.83 -0.77
C VAL A 241 19.00 -4.30 -0.51
N GLY A 242 18.06 -4.83 -1.31
CA GLY A 242 17.66 -6.22 -1.33
C GLY A 242 16.63 -6.51 -2.42
N ASP A 243 16.44 -7.78 -2.74
CA ASP A 243 15.73 -8.21 -3.95
C ASP A 243 14.19 -8.10 -3.89
N GLY A 244 13.62 -8.03 -2.69
CA GLY A 244 12.16 -7.96 -2.49
C GLY A 244 11.66 -6.56 -2.15
N THR A 245 10.40 -6.28 -2.46
CA THR A 245 9.74 -5.00 -2.16
C THR A 245 9.88 -4.60 -0.67
N PRO A 246 9.68 -5.49 0.32
CA PRO A 246 9.93 -5.14 1.72
C PRO A 246 11.39 -4.77 1.99
N GLN A 247 12.34 -5.51 1.41
CA GLN A 247 13.77 -5.27 1.59
C GLN A 247 14.24 -3.97 0.92
N ALA A 248 13.56 -3.53 -0.15
CA ALA A 248 13.81 -2.24 -0.77
C ALA A 248 13.17 -1.07 0.01
N LEU A 249 11.93 -1.23 0.48
CA LEU A 249 11.16 -0.14 1.10
C LEU A 249 11.41 0.03 2.60
N ILE A 250 11.62 -1.05 3.36
CA ILE A 250 11.90 -0.96 4.80
C ILE A 250 13.09 -0.03 5.07
N PRO A 251 14.22 -0.12 4.35
CA PRO A 251 15.38 0.74 4.61
C PRO A 251 15.13 2.20 4.21
N ILE A 252 14.36 2.45 3.15
CA ILE A 252 13.93 3.80 2.76
C ILE A 252 13.08 4.43 3.87
N LEU A 253 12.17 3.64 4.45
CA LEU A 253 11.16 4.14 5.37
C LEU A 253 11.59 4.09 6.84
N THR A 254 12.68 3.39 7.18
CA THR A 254 13.12 3.21 8.59
C THR A 254 14.61 3.48 8.83
N GLY A 255 15.40 3.64 7.76
CA GLY A 255 16.85 3.71 7.85
C GLY A 255 17.52 2.41 8.31
N LYS A 256 16.79 1.29 8.37
CA LYS A 256 17.27 -0.01 8.85
C LYS A 256 16.93 -1.12 7.87
N THR A 257 17.77 -2.14 7.79
CA THR A 257 17.44 -3.39 7.10
C THR A 257 16.42 -4.20 7.91
N GLU A 258 15.70 -5.10 7.25
CA GLU A 258 14.80 -6.02 7.95
C GLU A 258 15.54 -6.85 9.01
N LEU A 259 16.80 -7.21 8.73
CA LEU A 259 17.63 -7.99 9.65
C LEU A 259 17.86 -7.25 10.98
N GLU A 260 18.00 -5.93 10.96
CA GLU A 260 18.22 -5.07 12.14
C GLU A 260 16.93 -4.77 12.93
N LEU A 261 15.76 -5.08 12.37
CA LEU A 261 14.46 -4.80 12.96
C LEU A 261 13.88 -6.03 13.67
N PRO A 262 12.94 -5.83 14.62
CA PRO A 262 12.21 -6.94 15.25
C PRO A 262 11.63 -7.90 14.20
N ASP A 263 11.57 -9.19 14.52
CA ASP A 263 10.96 -10.16 13.60
C ASP A 263 9.46 -9.92 13.49
N THR A 264 8.97 -9.71 12.27
CA THR A 264 7.54 -9.51 11.98
C THR A 264 7.02 -10.55 10.99
N ARG A 265 7.82 -11.57 10.66
CA ARG A 265 7.46 -12.56 9.64
C ARG A 265 6.35 -13.47 10.16
N ARG A 266 5.26 -13.61 9.39
CA ARG A 266 4.08 -14.41 9.78
C ARG A 266 4.44 -15.85 10.14
N ARG A 267 5.40 -16.45 9.43
CA ARG A 267 5.87 -17.81 9.67
C ARG A 267 6.44 -18.05 11.07
N MET A 268 6.87 -17.00 11.75
CA MET A 268 7.42 -17.07 13.11
C MET A 268 6.32 -17.11 14.19
N GLY A 269 5.04 -16.98 13.81
CA GLY A 269 3.90 -17.12 14.70
C GLY A 269 3.95 -16.16 15.89
N HIS A 270 3.96 -16.71 17.10
CA HIS A 270 3.99 -15.95 18.36
C HIS A 270 5.36 -15.30 18.65
N LYS A 271 6.44 -15.74 18.00
CA LYS A 271 7.78 -15.16 18.18
C LYS A 271 7.98 -13.86 17.40
N ALA A 272 7.11 -13.60 16.42
CA ALA A 272 7.10 -12.34 15.70
C ALA A 272 6.13 -11.33 16.31
N THR A 273 6.47 -10.06 16.21
CA THR A 273 5.60 -8.91 16.54
C THR A 273 4.93 -8.34 15.28
N PHE A 274 4.09 -7.32 15.44
CA PHE A 274 3.50 -6.59 14.32
C PHE A 274 4.47 -5.53 13.78
N VAL A 275 4.22 -5.12 12.53
CA VAL A 275 5.06 -4.17 11.80
C VAL A 275 5.07 -2.78 12.47
N ASN A 276 4.10 -2.48 13.34
CA ASN A 276 4.10 -1.29 14.20
C ASN A 276 5.37 -1.09 15.03
N ALA A 277 6.15 -2.15 15.28
CA ALA A 277 7.41 -2.06 16.02
C ALA A 277 8.55 -1.35 15.24
N TYR A 278 8.37 -1.08 13.94
CA TYR A 278 9.39 -0.46 13.12
C TYR A 278 9.41 1.07 13.30
N PRO A 279 10.60 1.70 13.29
CA PRO A 279 10.75 3.14 13.42
C PRO A 279 10.50 3.82 12.06
N PHE A 280 9.26 3.78 11.59
CA PHE A 280 8.93 4.38 10.31
C PHE A 280 9.05 5.90 10.34
N VAL A 281 9.57 6.47 9.26
CA VAL A 281 9.75 7.92 9.07
C VAL A 281 8.42 8.67 9.15
N TRP A 282 7.29 8.05 8.77
CA TRP A 282 5.98 8.68 8.95
C TRP A 282 5.60 8.87 10.42
N ASN A 283 6.14 8.07 11.36
CA ASN A 283 5.95 8.30 12.79
C ASN A 283 6.64 9.60 13.21
N GLU A 284 7.86 9.84 12.72
CA GLU A 284 8.59 11.09 12.99
C GLU A 284 7.88 12.30 12.40
N TYR A 285 7.37 12.20 11.17
CA TYR A 285 6.54 13.25 10.57
C TYR A 285 5.25 13.48 11.36
N LYS A 286 4.57 12.41 11.78
CA LYS A 286 3.38 12.48 12.62
C LYS A 286 3.67 13.24 13.92
N ASP A 287 4.73 12.88 14.63
CA ASP A 287 5.15 13.51 15.89
C ASP A 287 5.57 14.98 15.70
N ALA A 288 6.15 15.32 14.54
CA ALA A 288 6.48 16.70 14.18
C ALA A 288 5.24 17.56 13.85
N GLY A 289 4.04 16.96 13.73
CA GLY A 289 2.80 17.67 13.44
C GLY A 289 2.35 17.62 11.98
N TYR A 290 2.82 16.64 11.20
CA TYR A 290 2.34 16.38 9.84
C TYR A 290 1.09 15.50 9.85
N VAL A 291 0.20 15.74 8.87
CA VAL A 291 -0.82 14.78 8.43
C VAL A 291 -0.12 13.66 7.68
N THR A 292 -0.42 12.41 8.01
CA THR A 292 0.27 11.24 7.45
C THR A 292 -0.63 10.33 6.63
N GLY A 293 -0.12 9.85 5.49
CA GLY A 293 -0.85 8.94 4.59
C GLY A 293 -0.01 7.76 4.14
N TYR A 294 -0.60 6.57 4.09
CA TYR A 294 -0.01 5.37 3.48
C TYR A 294 -1.02 4.64 2.60
N MET A 295 -0.65 4.36 1.36
CA MET A 295 -1.47 3.62 0.41
C MET A 295 -0.68 2.57 -0.36
N GLU A 296 -1.31 1.43 -0.58
CA GLU A 296 -0.85 0.32 -1.41
C GLU A 296 -2.09 -0.39 -1.95
N ASP A 297 -2.06 -0.81 -3.21
CA ASP A 297 -3.23 -1.24 -4.00
C ASP A 297 -3.32 -2.75 -4.25
N THR A 298 -2.35 -3.54 -3.77
CA THR A 298 -2.30 -5.00 -3.93
C THR A 298 -2.48 -5.72 -2.58
N PRO A 299 -3.69 -5.71 -1.99
CA PRO A 299 -3.91 -6.16 -0.61
C PRO A 299 -3.57 -7.64 -0.36
N SER A 300 -3.65 -8.48 -1.39
CA SER A 300 -3.31 -9.91 -1.40
C SER A 300 -1.80 -10.20 -1.35
N VAL A 301 -0.96 -9.29 -1.86
CA VAL A 301 0.51 -9.41 -1.87
C VAL A 301 1.22 -8.19 -1.27
N GLY A 302 0.55 -7.48 -0.37
CA GLY A 302 1.06 -6.20 0.15
C GLY A 302 2.40 -6.30 0.90
N ILE A 303 3.19 -5.21 0.81
CA ILE A 303 4.56 -5.05 1.32
C ILE A 303 4.67 -5.57 2.76
N PHE A 304 3.76 -5.13 3.63
CA PHE A 304 3.82 -5.43 5.07
C PHE A 304 2.86 -6.53 5.51
N THR A 305 2.08 -7.13 4.62
CA THR A 305 1.00 -8.05 4.98
C THR A 305 1.08 -9.42 4.31
N TYR A 306 1.84 -9.54 3.21
CA TYR A 306 2.05 -10.81 2.55
C TYR A 306 2.91 -11.74 3.41
N ARG A 307 4.19 -11.39 3.59
CA ARG A 307 5.17 -12.15 4.38
C ARG A 307 5.23 -11.72 5.84
N LEU A 308 4.91 -10.46 6.13
CA LEU A 308 4.96 -9.86 7.46
C LEU A 308 3.57 -9.80 8.09
N LYS A 309 3.50 -9.67 9.41
CA LYS A 309 2.27 -9.75 10.22
C LYS A 309 1.25 -8.64 9.95
N GLY A 310 1.61 -7.64 9.16
CA GLY A 310 0.84 -6.41 9.03
C GLY A 310 0.94 -5.54 10.26
N PHE A 311 0.09 -4.53 10.24
CA PHE A 311 -0.12 -3.60 11.33
C PHE A 311 -1.30 -4.06 12.19
N ASP A 312 -1.12 -3.98 13.51
CA ASP A 312 -2.19 -4.15 14.48
C ASP A 312 -2.96 -2.82 14.62
N ALA A 313 -2.26 -1.77 15.04
CA ALA A 313 -2.76 -0.39 15.01
C ALA A 313 -2.54 0.26 13.64
N GLN A 314 -3.44 1.16 13.21
CA GLN A 314 -3.32 1.86 11.93
C GLN A 314 -2.00 2.68 11.87
N PRO A 315 -1.19 2.56 10.80
CA PRO A 315 0.16 3.15 10.76
C PRO A 315 0.21 4.66 10.53
N THR A 316 -0.81 5.23 9.86
CA THR A 316 -0.87 6.63 9.44
C THR A 316 -2.27 7.19 9.69
N ASP A 317 -2.44 8.50 9.62
CA ASP A 317 -3.75 9.13 9.81
C ASP A 317 -4.76 8.73 8.72
N HIS A 318 -4.26 8.58 7.49
CA HIS A 318 -4.99 8.08 6.33
C HIS A 318 -4.34 6.80 5.84
N TYR A 319 -5.08 5.69 5.79
CA TYR A 319 -4.53 4.37 5.46
C TYR A 319 -5.45 3.64 4.48
N MET A 320 -5.01 3.44 3.23
CA MET A 320 -5.89 2.98 2.13
C MET A 320 -6.15 1.48 2.10
N ARG A 321 -5.46 0.69 2.93
CA ARG A 321 -5.63 -0.77 2.91
C ARG A 321 -7.07 -1.26 3.13
N PRO A 322 -7.88 -0.71 4.06
CA PRO A 322 -9.27 -1.14 4.25
C PRO A 322 -10.08 -1.05 2.97
N PHE A 323 -9.90 0.01 2.19
CA PHE A 323 -10.55 0.17 0.88
C PHE A 323 -10.27 -1.00 -0.04
N TYR A 324 -8.99 -1.36 -0.22
CA TYR A 324 -8.60 -2.40 -1.16
C TYR A 324 -9.00 -3.80 -0.70
N VAL A 325 -8.91 -4.09 0.60
CA VAL A 325 -9.40 -5.37 1.16
C VAL A 325 -10.90 -5.56 0.85
N ASP A 326 -11.67 -4.48 0.95
CA ASP A 326 -13.10 -4.50 0.69
C ASP A 326 -13.43 -4.52 -0.81
N ALA A 327 -12.74 -3.69 -1.59
CA ALA A 327 -12.91 -3.57 -3.04
C ALA A 327 -12.56 -4.86 -3.77
N GLU A 328 -11.44 -5.50 -3.41
CA GLU A 328 -10.99 -6.76 -4.00
C GLU A 328 -12.02 -7.86 -3.78
N SER A 329 -12.57 -7.94 -2.57
CA SER A 329 -13.51 -9.00 -2.20
C SER A 329 -14.94 -8.80 -2.75
N ASN A 330 -15.38 -7.55 -2.94
CA ASN A 330 -16.80 -7.25 -3.18
C ASN A 330 -17.10 -6.53 -4.50
N TYR A 331 -16.10 -5.97 -5.18
CA TYR A 331 -16.32 -5.06 -6.31
C TYR A 331 -15.50 -5.39 -7.55
N TYR A 332 -14.31 -5.99 -7.44
CA TYR A 332 -13.45 -6.24 -8.60
C TYR A 332 -14.13 -7.09 -9.68
N ASP A 333 -14.84 -8.15 -9.29
CA ASP A 333 -15.55 -9.04 -10.23
C ASP A 333 -16.81 -8.41 -10.85
N LYS A 334 -17.26 -7.25 -10.34
CA LYS A 334 -18.43 -6.52 -10.86
C LYS A 334 -18.09 -5.60 -12.03
N PHE A 335 -16.81 -5.30 -12.23
CA PHE A 335 -16.36 -4.29 -13.19
C PHE A 335 -15.37 -4.87 -14.21
N SER A 336 -15.06 -4.06 -15.22
CA SER A 336 -14.01 -4.41 -16.18
C SER A 336 -12.67 -4.56 -15.46
N LYS A 337 -11.79 -5.42 -15.98
CA LYS A 337 -10.45 -5.62 -15.42
C LYS A 337 -9.73 -4.28 -15.23
N TYR A 338 -9.11 -4.07 -14.07
CA TYR A 338 -8.42 -2.82 -13.69
C TYR A 338 -9.32 -1.59 -13.45
N CYS A 339 -10.64 -1.78 -13.42
CA CYS A 339 -11.60 -0.71 -13.20
C CYS A 339 -12.38 -0.90 -11.91
N LEU A 340 -12.81 0.22 -11.35
CA LEU A 340 -13.79 0.29 -10.28
C LEU A 340 -14.86 1.30 -10.70
N GLY A 341 -16.03 0.78 -11.08
CA GLY A 341 -17.03 1.59 -11.79
C GLY A 341 -16.48 2.11 -13.11
N SER A 342 -16.58 3.41 -13.32
CA SER A 342 -16.11 4.11 -14.52
C SER A 342 -14.66 4.60 -14.44
N VAL A 343 -13.96 4.30 -13.34
CA VAL A 343 -12.63 4.84 -13.04
C VAL A 343 -11.57 3.72 -12.99
N PRO A 344 -10.39 3.90 -13.62
CA PRO A 344 -9.28 2.97 -13.46
C PRO A 344 -8.79 2.92 -12.00
N ARG A 345 -8.49 1.72 -11.48
CA ARG A 345 -8.12 1.53 -10.06
C ARG A 345 -6.83 2.24 -9.66
N HIS A 346 -5.85 2.36 -10.57
CA HIS A 346 -4.66 3.18 -10.33
C HIS A 346 -5.02 4.65 -10.10
N LYS A 347 -5.99 5.18 -10.86
CA LYS A 347 -6.47 6.55 -10.72
C LYS A 347 -7.19 6.78 -9.39
N VAL A 348 -7.92 5.80 -8.87
CA VAL A 348 -8.53 5.87 -7.53
C VAL A 348 -7.48 6.13 -6.45
N MET A 349 -6.33 5.44 -6.51
CA MET A 349 -5.20 5.67 -5.59
C MET A 349 -4.60 7.07 -5.73
N LEU A 350 -4.40 7.51 -6.98
CA LEU A 350 -3.89 8.84 -7.31
C LEU A 350 -4.81 9.94 -6.78
N ASP A 351 -6.12 9.82 -7.01
CA ASP A 351 -7.11 10.79 -6.56
C ASP A 351 -7.28 10.79 -5.04
N TYR A 352 -7.14 9.64 -4.37
CA TYR A 352 -7.13 9.59 -2.91
C TYR A 352 -6.02 10.45 -2.29
N MET A 353 -4.80 10.42 -2.86
CA MET A 353 -3.73 11.34 -2.44
C MET A 353 -4.14 12.81 -2.65
N LYS A 354 -4.79 13.13 -3.78
CA LYS A 354 -5.31 14.49 -4.02
C LYS A 354 -6.37 14.89 -3.00
N HIS A 355 -7.20 13.96 -2.54
CA HIS A 355 -8.20 14.22 -1.50
C HIS A 355 -7.54 14.59 -0.16
N ILE A 356 -6.49 13.88 0.27
CA ILE A 356 -5.72 14.24 1.48
C ILE A 356 -5.17 15.66 1.34
N PHE A 357 -4.57 16.00 0.20
CA PHE A 357 -4.03 17.33 -0.03
C PHE A 357 -5.08 18.44 -0.09
N ARG A 358 -6.30 18.13 -0.56
CA ARG A 358 -7.44 19.06 -0.60
C ARG A 358 -8.01 19.33 0.79
N VAL A 359 -8.22 18.28 1.59
CA VAL A 359 -8.83 18.42 2.93
C VAL A 359 -7.90 19.15 3.87
N TYR A 360 -6.61 18.80 3.86
CA TYR A 360 -5.61 19.38 4.74
C TYR A 360 -4.77 20.44 4.04
N LYS A 361 -5.40 21.32 3.24
CA LYS A 361 -4.70 22.28 2.37
C LYS A 361 -3.59 23.04 3.11
N ASP A 362 -3.91 23.58 4.28
CA ASP A 362 -3.05 24.47 5.05
C ASP A 362 -2.28 23.76 6.18
N ARG A 363 -2.18 22.43 6.13
CA ARG A 363 -1.39 21.63 7.09
C ARG A 363 -0.17 21.00 6.40
N PRO A 364 0.92 20.71 7.13
CA PRO A 364 2.03 19.92 6.59
C PRO A 364 1.61 18.46 6.37
N LYS A 365 2.08 17.85 5.27
CA LYS A 365 1.67 16.50 4.82
C LYS A 365 2.86 15.60 4.50
N PHE A 366 2.85 14.36 5.01
CA PHE A 366 3.72 13.27 4.59
C PHE A 366 2.85 12.15 4.04
N VAL A 367 2.95 11.86 2.74
CA VAL A 367 2.12 10.84 2.09
C VAL A 367 3.01 9.88 1.32
N PHE A 368 2.86 8.58 1.59
CA PHE A 368 3.56 7.51 0.90
C PHE A 368 2.58 6.62 0.13
N GLY A 369 2.78 6.48 -1.17
CA GLY A 369 2.03 5.57 -2.04
C GLY A 369 2.93 4.63 -2.81
N PHE A 370 2.54 3.37 -2.88
CA PHE A 370 3.25 2.37 -3.67
C PHE A 370 2.27 1.54 -4.49
N HIS A 371 2.36 1.67 -5.82
CA HIS A 371 1.42 1.08 -6.76
C HIS A 371 2.00 -0.20 -7.38
N GLY A 372 1.32 -1.33 -7.24
CA GLY A 372 1.76 -2.62 -7.74
C GLY A 372 0.91 -3.17 -8.88
N GLU A 373 -0.40 -2.93 -8.89
CA GLU A 373 -1.37 -3.73 -9.67
C GLU A 373 -1.07 -3.79 -11.17
N ILE A 374 -0.63 -2.68 -11.77
CA ILE A 374 -0.36 -2.59 -13.21
C ILE A 374 1.13 -2.69 -13.57
N SER A 375 1.98 -3.06 -12.61
CA SER A 375 3.44 -3.02 -12.78
C SER A 375 4.17 -4.28 -12.31
N HIS A 376 3.63 -4.98 -11.32
CA HIS A 376 4.32 -6.11 -10.69
C HIS A 376 4.53 -7.31 -11.63
N ASP A 377 3.45 -7.78 -12.28
CA ASP A 377 3.50 -8.99 -13.13
C ASP A 377 3.71 -8.69 -14.61
N ASP A 378 3.42 -7.46 -15.04
CA ASP A 378 3.64 -7.00 -16.42
C ASP A 378 4.09 -5.54 -16.44
N TYR A 379 5.38 -5.33 -16.66
CA TYR A 379 5.96 -4.00 -16.75
C TYR A 379 5.49 -3.20 -17.98
N ASN A 380 4.83 -3.83 -18.97
CA ASN A 380 4.25 -3.09 -20.08
C ASN A 380 2.95 -2.38 -19.69
N LEU A 381 2.18 -2.98 -18.77
CA LEU A 381 0.87 -2.50 -18.39
C LEU A 381 0.92 -1.13 -17.70
N VAL A 382 2.03 -0.81 -17.04
CA VAL A 382 2.25 0.51 -16.40
C VAL A 382 2.13 1.68 -17.40
N GLY A 383 2.38 1.43 -18.68
CA GLY A 383 2.23 2.48 -19.70
C GLY A 383 0.79 2.97 -19.87
N ALA A 384 -0.21 2.18 -19.47
CA ALA A 384 -1.61 2.58 -19.48
C ALA A 384 -1.93 3.72 -18.48
N ALA A 385 -1.04 3.98 -17.52
CA ALA A 385 -1.20 5.03 -16.53
C ALA A 385 -0.41 6.32 -16.84
N ASP A 386 0.30 6.40 -17.98
CA ASP A 386 1.19 7.54 -18.26
C ASP A 386 0.44 8.88 -18.34
N ASP A 387 -0.71 8.92 -19.02
CA ASP A 387 -1.53 10.13 -19.11
C ASP A 387 -2.09 10.54 -17.74
N ASP A 388 -2.62 9.58 -16.97
CA ASP A 388 -3.17 9.83 -15.64
C ASP A 388 -2.09 10.30 -14.65
N LEU A 389 -0.89 9.71 -14.70
CA LEU A 389 0.23 10.11 -13.85
C LEU A 389 0.74 11.51 -14.20
N ARG A 390 0.84 11.83 -15.50
CA ARG A 390 1.19 13.19 -15.97
C ARG A 390 0.16 14.21 -15.48
N GLU A 391 -1.13 13.95 -15.64
CA GLU A 391 -2.23 14.81 -15.15
C GLU A 391 -2.18 14.97 -13.63
N TRP A 392 -1.87 13.89 -12.92
CA TRP A 392 -1.75 13.91 -11.47
C TRP A 392 -0.58 14.80 -11.01
N LEU A 393 0.60 14.68 -11.63
CA LEU A 393 1.74 15.55 -11.37
C LEU A 393 1.43 17.02 -11.70
N GLU A 394 0.76 17.27 -12.82
CA GLU A 394 0.32 18.60 -13.23
C GLU A 394 -0.67 19.21 -12.22
N TRP A 395 -1.55 18.39 -11.65
CA TRP A 395 -2.45 18.84 -10.59
C TRP A 395 -1.69 19.34 -9.36
N PHE A 396 -0.60 18.69 -8.94
CA PHE A 396 0.21 19.18 -7.80
C PHE A 396 0.86 20.53 -8.08
N LYS A 397 1.37 20.75 -9.29
CA LYS A 397 1.92 22.05 -9.73
C LYS A 397 0.85 23.14 -9.73
N THR A 398 -0.26 22.90 -10.42
CA THR A 398 -1.33 23.90 -10.63
C THR A 398 -2.14 24.19 -9.36
N SER A 399 -2.20 23.24 -8.41
CA SER A 399 -2.87 23.44 -7.12
C SER A 399 -1.99 24.10 -6.05
N GLY A 400 -0.74 24.48 -6.38
CA GLY A 400 0.19 25.12 -5.45
C GLY A 400 0.83 24.16 -4.44
N ASN A 401 0.76 22.85 -4.70
CA ASN A 401 1.39 21.82 -3.86
C ASN A 401 2.78 21.41 -4.37
N TRP A 402 3.29 22.04 -5.43
CA TRP A 402 4.65 21.92 -5.92
C TRP A 402 5.29 23.31 -6.05
N MET A 403 6.42 23.53 -5.39
CA MET A 403 7.22 24.74 -5.56
C MET A 403 8.39 24.42 -6.49
N THR A 404 8.48 25.10 -7.63
CA THR A 404 9.72 25.10 -8.41
C THR A 404 10.75 25.92 -7.64
N PRO A 405 11.97 25.41 -7.43
CA PRO A 405 13.04 26.24 -6.88
C PRO A 405 13.15 27.50 -7.71
N SER A 406 13.00 28.68 -7.10
CA SER A 406 13.44 29.91 -7.75
C SER A 406 14.92 29.72 -8.07
N SER A 407 15.33 30.04 -9.29
CA SER A 407 16.71 30.02 -9.76
C SER A 407 17.59 30.90 -8.86
N SER A 408 18.07 30.35 -7.75
CA SER A 408 19.06 30.87 -6.81
C SER A 408 19.14 29.90 -5.63
N LEU A 409 19.85 28.79 -5.85
CA LEU A 409 20.58 28.08 -4.81
C LEU A 409 22.06 28.42 -4.95
#